data_AF-A0A1G9EUD6-F1
#
_entry.id   AF-A0A1G9EUD6-F1
#
_cell.length_a   1.000
_cell.length_b   1.000
_cell.length_c   1.000
_cell.angle_alpha   90.00
_cell.angle_beta   90.00
_cell.angle_gamma   90.00
#
_symmetry.space_group_name_H-M   'P 1'
#
loop_
_entity.id
_entity.type
_entity.pdbx_description
1 polymer ?
#
loop_
_entity_poly.entity_id
_entity_poly.type
_entity_poly.pdbx_seq_one_letter_code
_entity_poly.pdbx_strand_id
1 'polypeptide(L)'
;MRYFYDTEFHEDGTTIDLISIGIVAEDGREYYAVNKDADWDRIADHQWLMWNVIPHLPLMTDPAWKPKAQIAREVKEFLLPAHGPRPTPDDPELWAWFCSYDHVVLAQLFGTMMDLPQGIPMYTNDVRSLVDWTGVERLPKQAGTEHDALADAQHVKTMYEDIIRAQADQ
;
A
#
# COMPACT_ATOMS: atom_id res chain seq x y z
N MET A 1 3.38 2.12 -15.37
CA MET A 1 4.09 2.80 -14.25
C MET A 1 3.91 2.01 -12.96
N ARG A 2 4.98 1.73 -12.20
CA ARG A 2 4.88 0.93 -10.96
C ARG A 2 4.56 1.75 -9.73
N TYR A 3 3.74 1.18 -8.86
CA TYR A 3 3.33 1.72 -7.58
C TYR A 3 3.53 0.66 -6.49
N PHE A 4 4.33 1.01 -5.49
CA PHE A 4 4.63 0.18 -4.34
C PHE A 4 3.81 0.69 -3.17
N TYR A 5 3.11 -0.19 -2.47
CA TYR A 5 2.24 0.25 -1.38
C TYR A 5 2.20 -0.76 -0.25
N ASP A 6 1.75 -0.27 0.89
CA ASP A 6 1.48 -1.02 2.09
C ASP A 6 0.26 -0.41 2.81
N THR A 7 -0.44 -1.21 3.59
CA THR A 7 -1.56 -0.75 4.40
C THR A 7 -1.48 -1.30 5.82
N GLU A 8 -1.79 -0.42 6.77
CA GLU A 8 -2.11 -0.85 8.13
C GLU A 8 -3.63 -0.95 8.27
N PHE A 9 -4.11 -1.99 8.94
CA PHE A 9 -5.53 -2.27 9.08
C PHE A 9 -5.85 -3.04 10.36
N HIS A 10 -7.10 -2.93 10.79
CA HIS A 10 -7.67 -3.83 11.78
C HIS A 10 -8.41 -4.96 11.06
N GLU A 11 -8.10 -6.22 11.36
CA GLU A 11 -8.80 -7.38 10.82
C GLU A 11 -9.30 -8.30 11.95
N ASP A 12 -10.42 -9.00 11.72
CA ASP A 12 -11.02 -9.92 12.70
C ASP A 12 -11.42 -11.28 12.09
N GLY A 13 -10.84 -11.63 10.93
CA GLY A 13 -11.24 -12.76 10.11
C GLY A 13 -12.59 -12.61 9.37
N THR A 14 -13.27 -11.47 9.52
CA THR A 14 -14.52 -11.15 8.80
C THR A 14 -14.40 -9.83 8.02
N THR A 15 -13.92 -8.76 8.66
CA THR A 15 -13.64 -7.46 8.04
C THR A 15 -12.15 -7.15 8.03
N ILE A 16 -11.77 -6.24 7.15
CA ILE A 16 -10.42 -5.68 7.07
C ILE A 16 -10.58 -4.17 6.91
N ASP A 17 -10.35 -3.44 7.99
CA ASP A 17 -10.69 -2.03 8.12
C ASP A 17 -9.42 -1.16 8.10
N LEU A 18 -9.31 -0.32 7.07
CA LEU A 18 -8.15 0.56 6.84
C LEU A 18 -7.86 1.47 8.05
N ILE A 19 -6.62 1.44 8.51
CA ILE A 19 -6.02 2.41 9.45
C ILE A 19 -5.20 3.44 8.65
N SER A 20 -4.24 3.01 7.84
CA SER A 20 -3.40 3.90 7.03
C SER A 20 -2.94 3.24 5.74
N ILE A 21 -2.59 4.06 4.75
CA ILE A 21 -2.07 3.60 3.45
C ILE A 21 -0.89 4.47 3.03
N GLY A 22 0.21 3.83 2.61
CA GLY A 22 1.37 4.46 2.01
C GLY A 22 1.55 3.97 0.58
N ILE A 23 1.83 4.87 -0.36
CA ILE A 23 2.06 4.54 -1.77
C ILE A 23 3.26 5.31 -2.29
N VAL A 24 4.20 4.62 -2.92
CA VAL A 24 5.38 5.18 -3.57
C VAL A 24 5.34 4.81 -5.06
N ALA A 25 5.37 5.82 -5.92
CA ALA A 25 5.46 5.61 -7.36
C ALA A 25 6.93 5.43 -7.79
N GLU A 26 7.16 4.72 -8.91
CA GLU A 26 8.52 4.54 -9.44
C GLU A 26 9.21 5.85 -9.84
N ASP A 27 8.42 6.90 -10.14
CA ASP A 27 8.89 8.25 -10.47
C ASP A 27 9.26 9.09 -9.23
N GLY A 28 9.11 8.54 -8.02
CA GLY A 28 9.47 9.17 -6.75
C GLY A 28 8.37 9.99 -6.09
N ARG A 29 7.15 10.05 -6.66
CA ARG A 29 6.00 10.59 -5.93
C ARG A 29 5.62 9.69 -4.77
N GLU A 30 5.10 10.29 -3.71
CA GLU A 30 4.64 9.59 -2.51
C GLU A 30 3.24 10.07 -2.10
N TYR A 31 2.47 9.15 -1.55
CA TYR A 31 1.16 9.40 -0.95
C TYR A 31 1.09 8.70 0.40
N TYR A 32 0.58 9.39 1.41
CA TYR A 32 0.29 8.82 2.72
C TYR A 32 -1.01 9.40 3.28
N ALA A 33 -1.79 8.55 3.94
CA ALA A 33 -2.99 8.97 4.66
C ALA A 33 -3.32 8.01 5.81
N VAL A 34 -3.94 8.58 6.84
CA VAL A 34 -4.54 7.86 7.97
C VAL A 34 -6.06 8.04 7.89
N ASN A 35 -6.81 6.95 7.99
CA ASN A 35 -8.26 6.94 7.88
C ASN A 35 -8.92 7.47 9.17
N LYS A 36 -9.35 8.73 9.17
CA LYS A 36 -10.03 9.32 10.33
C LYS A 36 -11.33 8.59 10.70
N ASP A 37 -11.97 7.93 9.73
CA ASP A 37 -13.28 7.29 9.88
C ASP A 37 -13.14 5.81 10.32
N ALA A 38 -11.93 5.35 10.66
CA ALA A 38 -11.70 4.02 11.22
C ALA A 38 -12.40 3.86 12.57
N ASP A 39 -12.70 2.60 12.95
CA ASP A 39 -13.27 2.28 14.26
C ASP A 39 -12.17 2.32 15.34
N TRP A 40 -11.87 3.53 15.82
CA TRP A 40 -10.79 3.78 16.77
C TRP A 40 -11.01 3.12 18.13
N ASP A 41 -12.25 2.85 18.52
CA ASP A 41 -12.56 2.12 19.75
C ASP A 41 -12.14 0.65 19.62
N ARG A 42 -12.46 0.00 18.49
CA ARG A 42 -12.01 -1.38 18.20
C ARG A 42 -10.49 -1.48 18.09
N ILE A 43 -9.86 -0.49 17.44
CA ILE A 43 -8.40 -0.43 17.32
C ILE A 43 -7.74 -0.29 18.69
N ALA A 44 -8.30 0.53 19.57
CA ALA A 44 -7.78 0.75 20.93
C ALA A 44 -7.79 -0.52 21.79
N ASP A 45 -8.72 -1.43 21.54
CA ASP A 45 -8.80 -2.73 22.23
C ASP A 45 -7.80 -3.77 21.69
N HIS A 46 -7.16 -3.51 20.54
CA HIS A 46 -6.24 -4.44 19.90
C HIS A 46 -4.78 -4.20 20.31
N GLN A 47 -4.28 -4.97 21.28
CA GLN A 47 -2.96 -4.78 21.90
C GLN A 47 -1.80 -4.71 20.89
N TRP A 48 -1.79 -5.57 19.88
CA TRP A 48 -0.70 -5.59 18.91
C TRP A 48 -0.68 -4.32 18.05
N LEU A 49 -1.84 -3.79 17.66
CA LEU A 49 -1.93 -2.55 16.88
C LEU A 49 -1.49 -1.37 17.75
N MET A 50 -1.95 -1.34 19.00
CA MET A 50 -1.57 -0.31 19.97
C MET A 50 -0.07 -0.26 20.28
N TRP A 51 0.65 -1.38 20.13
CA TRP A 51 2.09 -1.43 20.37
C TRP A 51 2.92 -1.21 19.11
N ASN A 52 2.46 -1.66 17.96
CA ASN A 52 3.30 -1.70 16.76
C ASN A 52 2.86 -0.70 15.68
N VAL A 53 1.58 -0.35 15.57
CA VAL A 53 1.09 0.55 14.50
C VAL A 53 0.82 1.96 15.03
N ILE A 54 0.01 2.04 16.08
CA ILE A 54 -0.49 3.32 16.60
C ILE A 54 0.62 4.29 17.04
N PRO A 55 1.73 3.84 17.66
CA PRO A 55 2.83 4.74 18.02
C PRO A 55 3.54 5.40 16.82
N HIS A 56 3.33 4.89 15.61
CA HIS A 56 3.96 5.39 14.39
C HIS A 56 3.06 6.32 13.57
N LEU A 57 1.77 6.41 13.92
CA LEU A 57 0.88 7.37 13.29
C LEU A 57 1.28 8.82 13.61
N PRO A 58 1.12 9.76 12.67
CA PRO A 58 1.35 11.17 12.95
C PRO A 58 0.32 11.71 13.96
N LEU A 59 0.62 12.87 14.54
CA LEU A 59 -0.31 13.57 15.42
C LEU A 59 -1.67 13.77 14.74
N MET A 60 -2.77 13.66 15.48
CA MET A 60 -4.13 13.79 14.92
C MET A 60 -4.43 15.15 14.26
N THR A 61 -3.59 16.17 14.50
CA THR A 61 -3.67 17.48 13.83
C THR A 61 -2.99 17.50 12.46
N ASP A 62 -2.28 16.42 12.09
CA ASP A 62 -1.57 16.30 10.82
C ASP A 62 -2.58 16.15 9.65
N PRO A 63 -2.36 16.86 8.52
CA PRO A 63 -3.24 16.76 7.36
C PRO A 63 -3.32 15.37 6.70
N ALA A 64 -2.45 14.42 7.08
CA ALA A 64 -2.54 13.02 6.66
C ALA A 64 -3.82 12.34 7.17
N TRP A 65 -4.42 12.81 8.27
CA TRP A 65 -5.68 12.30 8.80
C TRP A 65 -6.85 12.76 7.94
N LYS A 66 -7.46 11.82 7.20
CA LYS A 66 -8.45 12.12 6.17
C LYS A 66 -9.69 11.21 6.26
N PRO A 67 -10.89 11.68 5.88
CA PRO A 67 -12.03 10.80 5.68
C PRO A 67 -11.75 9.72 4.65
N LYS A 68 -12.30 8.51 4.81
CA LYS A 68 -12.09 7.38 3.88
C LYS A 68 -12.44 7.76 2.44
N ALA A 69 -13.52 8.53 2.25
CA ALA A 69 -13.94 9.01 0.93
C ALA A 69 -12.92 9.96 0.27
N GLN A 70 -12.21 10.77 1.07
CA GLN A 70 -11.13 11.62 0.57
C GLN A 70 -9.90 10.77 0.18
N ILE A 71 -9.55 9.78 1.00
CA ILE A 71 -8.46 8.83 0.71
C ILE A 71 -8.75 8.11 -0.61
N ALA A 72 -9.94 7.55 -0.79
CA ALA A 72 -10.33 6.86 -2.01
C ALA A 72 -10.16 7.74 -3.27
N ARG A 73 -10.61 9.01 -3.19
CA ARG A 73 -10.45 9.98 -4.30
C ARG A 73 -8.97 10.24 -4.61
N GLU A 74 -8.18 10.55 -3.59
CA GLU A 74 -6.77 10.90 -3.76
C GLU A 74 -5.93 9.72 -4.22
N VAL A 75 -6.18 8.51 -3.71
CA VAL A 75 -5.54 7.27 -4.18
C VAL A 75 -5.85 7.03 -5.66
N LYS A 76 -7.11 7.20 -6.07
CA LYS A 76 -7.48 7.12 -7.49
C LYS A 76 -6.71 8.14 -8.33
N GLU A 77 -6.69 9.41 -7.91
CA GLU A 77 -5.95 10.47 -8.62
C GLU A 77 -4.45 10.19 -8.69
N PHE A 78 -3.87 9.61 -7.64
CA PHE A 78 -2.45 9.27 -7.56
C PHE A 78 -2.03 8.12 -8.46
N LEU A 79 -2.86 7.06 -8.52
CA LEU A 79 -2.65 5.87 -9.35
C LEU A 79 -3.02 6.13 -10.82
N LEU A 80 -3.94 7.06 -11.07
CA LEU A 80 -4.50 7.32 -12.39
C LEU A 80 -4.31 8.79 -12.87
N PRO A 81 -3.07 9.33 -12.94
CA PRO A 81 -2.86 10.74 -13.25
C PRO A 81 -3.24 11.15 -14.68
N ALA A 82 -3.29 10.22 -15.65
CA ALA A 82 -3.68 10.50 -17.04
C ALA A 82 -4.18 9.24 -17.76
N HIS A 83 -5.44 8.83 -17.53
CA HIS A 83 -6.00 7.63 -18.18
C HIS A 83 -6.80 7.96 -19.43
N GLY A 84 -6.36 7.40 -20.56
CA GLY A 84 -7.15 7.27 -21.77
C GLY A 84 -7.95 5.97 -21.79
N PRO A 85 -8.83 5.75 -22.79
CA PRO A 85 -9.72 4.59 -22.83
C PRO A 85 -9.04 3.26 -23.20
N ARG A 86 -7.72 3.23 -23.40
CA ARG A 86 -6.98 2.03 -23.81
C ARG A 86 -5.77 1.82 -22.90
N PRO A 87 -5.41 0.56 -22.62
CA PRO A 87 -4.20 0.25 -21.89
C PRO A 87 -2.97 0.86 -22.55
N THR A 88 -2.13 1.53 -21.77
CA THR A 88 -0.83 2.02 -22.21
C THR A 88 0.28 1.42 -21.35
N PRO A 89 1.56 1.51 -21.76
CA PRO A 89 2.68 1.19 -20.87
C PRO A 89 2.70 2.04 -19.57
N ASP A 90 1.96 3.15 -19.55
CA ASP A 90 1.80 4.01 -18.38
C ASP A 90 0.72 3.52 -17.42
N ASP A 91 -0.02 2.46 -17.77
CA ASP A 91 -0.98 1.82 -16.87
C ASP A 91 -0.31 1.44 -15.54
N PRO A 92 -1.00 1.62 -14.40
CA PRO A 92 -0.44 1.31 -13.10
C PRO A 92 -0.18 -0.19 -12.94
N GLU A 93 1.00 -0.54 -12.44
CA GLU A 93 1.32 -1.84 -11.89
C GLU A 93 1.36 -1.71 -10.36
N LEU A 94 0.55 -2.49 -9.65
CA LEU A 94 0.54 -2.50 -8.19
C LEU A 94 1.52 -3.55 -7.67
N TRP A 95 2.30 -3.18 -6.66
CA TRP A 95 3.28 -4.03 -5.99
C TRP A 95 3.20 -3.85 -4.48
N ALA A 96 3.17 -4.95 -3.73
CA ALA A 96 3.26 -4.95 -2.27
C ALA A 96 3.97 -6.21 -1.78
N TRP A 97 4.27 -6.29 -0.49
CA TRP A 97 4.91 -7.43 0.16
C TRP A 97 3.87 -8.24 0.92
N PHE A 98 3.65 -9.52 0.56
CA PHE A 98 2.53 -10.33 1.09
C PHE A 98 1.13 -9.70 0.85
N CYS A 99 0.94 -9.16 -0.35
CA CYS A 99 -0.10 -8.19 -0.72
C CYS A 99 -1.59 -8.58 -0.62
N SER A 100 -1.93 -9.78 -0.11
CA SER A 100 -3.30 -10.30 -0.26
C SER A 100 -4.34 -9.46 0.49
N TYR A 101 -4.07 -9.12 1.75
CA TYR A 101 -4.97 -8.29 2.55
C TYR A 101 -4.92 -6.83 2.08
N ASP A 102 -3.73 -6.31 1.77
CA ASP A 102 -3.54 -4.95 1.26
C ASP A 102 -4.32 -4.68 -0.02
N HIS A 103 -4.39 -5.67 -0.93
CA HIS A 103 -5.19 -5.54 -2.13
C HIS A 103 -6.69 -5.42 -1.82
N VAL A 104 -7.19 -6.20 -0.85
CA VAL A 104 -8.59 -6.10 -0.39
C VAL A 104 -8.84 -4.73 0.23
N VAL A 105 -7.94 -4.25 1.09
CA VAL A 105 -8.05 -2.94 1.75
C VAL A 105 -8.08 -1.80 0.73
N LEU A 106 -7.17 -1.82 -0.25
CA LEU A 106 -7.12 -0.85 -1.34
C LEU A 106 -8.41 -0.89 -2.17
N ALA A 107 -8.89 -2.07 -2.56
CA ALA A 107 -10.12 -2.19 -3.34
C ALA A 107 -11.36 -1.71 -2.56
N GLN A 108 -11.43 -2.02 -1.26
CA GLN A 108 -12.54 -1.62 -0.38
C GLN A 108 -12.54 -0.14 0.00
N LEU A 109 -11.55 0.65 -0.43
CA LEU A 109 -11.69 2.11 -0.47
C LEU A 109 -12.87 2.54 -1.35
N PHE A 110 -13.16 1.77 -2.40
CA PHE A 110 -14.17 2.11 -3.41
C PHE A 110 -15.49 1.36 -3.23
N GLY A 111 -15.53 0.34 -2.37
CA GLY A 111 -16.73 -0.45 -2.11
C GLY A 111 -16.53 -1.91 -2.48
N THR A 112 -17.39 -2.44 -3.34
CA THR A 112 -17.25 -3.81 -3.85
C THR A 112 -16.20 -3.87 -4.95
N MET A 113 -15.80 -5.08 -5.33
CA MET A 113 -14.92 -5.30 -6.48
C MET A 113 -15.47 -4.68 -7.79
N MET A 114 -16.79 -4.54 -7.93
CA MET A 114 -17.43 -3.92 -9.10
C MET A 114 -17.28 -2.39 -9.12
N ASP A 115 -16.99 -1.79 -7.97
CA ASP A 115 -16.84 -0.35 -7.80
C ASP A 115 -15.38 0.11 -7.98
N LEU A 116 -14.44 -0.83 -8.17
CA LEU A 116 -13.03 -0.51 -8.41
C LEU A 116 -12.91 0.36 -9.68
N PRO A 117 -12.28 1.55 -9.60
CA PRO A 117 -12.15 2.43 -10.74
C PRO A 117 -11.47 1.75 -11.94
N GLN A 118 -12.07 1.89 -13.12
CA GLN A 118 -11.46 1.44 -14.37
C GLN A 118 -10.05 2.02 -14.52
N GLY A 119 -9.09 1.16 -14.82
CA GLY A 119 -7.66 1.49 -14.93
C GLY A 119 -6.83 1.04 -13.73
N ILE A 120 -7.44 0.86 -12.54
CA ILE A 120 -6.76 0.21 -11.41
C ILE A 120 -6.77 -1.31 -11.64
N PRO A 121 -5.62 -2.01 -11.52
CA PRO A 121 -5.55 -3.45 -11.70
C PRO A 121 -6.38 -4.21 -10.68
N MET A 122 -6.98 -5.31 -11.13
CA MET A 122 -7.76 -6.25 -10.30
C MET A 122 -6.86 -7.20 -9.48
N TYR A 123 -5.56 -6.92 -9.42
CA TYR A 123 -4.57 -7.71 -8.71
C TYR A 123 -3.40 -6.84 -8.27
N THR A 124 -2.66 -7.31 -7.28
CA THR A 124 -1.38 -6.74 -6.86
C THR A 124 -0.29 -7.77 -7.06
N ASN A 125 0.82 -7.38 -7.66
CA ASN A 125 2.01 -8.23 -7.75
C ASN A 125 2.65 -8.35 -6.36
N ASP A 126 3.03 -9.57 -5.98
CA ASP A 126 3.66 -9.84 -4.69
C ASP A 126 5.18 -9.89 -4.82
N VAL A 127 5.87 -8.98 -4.16
CA VAL A 127 7.34 -8.94 -4.13
C VAL A 127 7.89 -10.20 -3.44
N ARG A 128 7.17 -10.81 -2.49
CA ARG A 128 7.62 -12.07 -1.89
C ARG A 128 7.65 -13.20 -2.91
N SER A 129 6.61 -13.31 -3.74
CA SER A 129 6.57 -14.26 -4.84
C SER A 129 7.70 -13.99 -5.85
N LEU A 130 8.01 -12.72 -6.14
CA LEU A 130 9.14 -12.36 -7.01
C LEU A 130 10.49 -12.88 -6.47
N VAL A 131 10.71 -12.85 -5.15
CA VAL A 131 11.89 -13.44 -4.51
C VAL A 131 11.98 -14.94 -4.79
N ASP A 132 10.87 -15.67 -4.67
CA ASP A 132 10.86 -17.13 -4.94
C ASP A 132 11.18 -17.43 -6.41
N TRP A 133 10.64 -16.64 -7.33
CA TRP A 133 10.88 -16.81 -8.76
C TRP A 133 12.32 -16.50 -9.20
N THR A 134 12.97 -15.55 -8.53
CA THR A 134 14.32 -15.09 -8.89
C THR A 134 15.43 -15.81 -8.13
N GLY A 135 15.10 -16.47 -7.01
CA GLY A 135 16.07 -17.16 -6.17
C GLY A 135 17.01 -16.22 -5.41
N VAL A 136 16.65 -14.94 -5.26
CA VAL A 136 17.44 -13.98 -4.47
C VAL A 136 17.48 -14.42 -3.01
N GLU A 137 18.68 -14.63 -2.47
CA GLU A 137 18.86 -15.11 -1.09
C GLU A 137 18.94 -14.00 -0.04
N ARG A 138 19.24 -12.76 -0.45
CA ARG A 138 19.43 -11.63 0.46
C ARG A 138 18.68 -10.42 -0.04
N LEU A 139 17.84 -9.89 0.84
CA LEU A 139 17.13 -8.64 0.62
C LEU A 139 17.77 -7.52 1.44
N PRO A 140 17.63 -6.26 0.99
CA PRO A 140 18.01 -5.11 1.79
C PRO A 140 17.25 -5.14 3.12
N LYS A 141 17.88 -4.64 4.19
CA LYS A 141 17.18 -4.41 5.45
C LYS A 141 16.37 -3.12 5.35
N GLN A 142 15.21 -3.09 6.00
CA GLN A 142 14.44 -1.87 6.13
C GLN A 142 15.23 -0.81 6.90
N ALA A 143 15.26 0.41 6.36
CA ALA A 143 15.89 1.56 7.00
C ALA A 143 14.90 2.45 7.75
N GLY A 144 13.63 2.41 7.35
CA GLY A 144 12.53 3.14 7.99
C GLY A 144 11.96 2.41 9.19
N THR A 145 10.90 2.98 9.75
CA THR A 145 10.11 2.37 10.83
C THR A 145 9.26 1.24 10.26
N GLU A 146 9.30 0.05 10.87
CA GLU A 146 8.36 -1.03 10.55
C GLU A 146 6.96 -0.63 11.05
N HIS A 147 5.90 -1.06 10.35
CA HIS A 147 4.51 -0.76 10.70
C HIS A 147 4.11 0.71 10.55
N ASP A 148 4.83 1.39 9.65
CA ASP A 148 4.48 2.68 9.09
C ASP A 148 4.28 2.46 7.59
N ALA A 149 3.03 2.52 7.14
CA ALA A 149 2.67 2.14 5.77
C ALA A 149 3.46 2.89 4.68
N LEU A 150 3.93 4.12 4.91
CA LEU A 150 4.77 4.80 3.92
C LEU A 150 6.22 4.27 3.94
N ALA A 151 6.79 4.09 5.13
CA ALA A 151 8.12 3.51 5.27
C ALA A 151 8.17 2.08 4.73
N ASP A 152 7.12 1.28 4.97
CA ASP A 152 6.96 -0.06 4.44
C ASP A 152 6.85 -0.03 2.91
N ALA A 153 6.01 0.84 2.33
CA ALA A 153 5.92 1.01 0.88
C ALA A 153 7.26 1.42 0.21
N GLN A 154 8.03 2.30 0.86
CA GLN A 154 9.39 2.65 0.43
C GLN A 154 10.34 1.43 0.48
N HIS A 155 10.17 0.58 1.49
CA HIS A 155 10.93 -0.65 1.60
C HIS A 155 10.56 -1.67 0.52
N VAL A 156 9.26 -1.84 0.21
CA VAL A 156 8.80 -2.67 -0.92
C VAL A 156 9.46 -2.24 -2.22
N LYS A 157 9.50 -0.93 -2.52
CA LYS A 157 10.21 -0.40 -3.69
C LYS A 157 11.69 -0.76 -3.69
N THR A 158 12.34 -0.60 -2.54
CA THR A 158 13.77 -0.90 -2.38
C THR A 158 14.07 -2.38 -2.61
N MET A 159 13.24 -3.28 -2.07
CA MET A 159 13.36 -4.73 -2.30
C MET A 159 13.17 -5.08 -3.77
N TYR A 160 12.12 -4.54 -4.41
CA TYR A 160 11.86 -4.76 -5.82
C TYR A 160 13.05 -4.31 -6.69
N GLU A 161 13.55 -3.10 -6.50
CA GLU A 161 14.68 -2.57 -7.28
C GLU A 161 15.96 -3.38 -7.09
N ASP A 162 16.22 -3.88 -5.87
CA ASP A 162 17.38 -4.73 -5.59
C ASP A 162 17.28 -6.08 -6.31
N ILE A 163 16.10 -6.72 -6.26
CA ILE A 163 15.85 -7.98 -6.96
C ILE A 163 16.03 -7.81 -8.47
N ILE A 164 15.43 -6.77 -9.06
CA ILE A 164 15.52 -6.54 -10.51
C ILE A 164 16.97 -6.24 -10.93
N ARG A 165 17.73 -5.49 -10.13
CA ARG A 165 19.15 -5.23 -10.40
C ARG A 165 19.97 -6.52 -10.35
N ALA A 166 19.76 -7.35 -9.33
CA ALA A 166 20.47 -8.61 -9.18
C ALA A 166 20.22 -9.59 -10.34
N GLN A 167 19.08 -9.49 -11.03
CA GLN A 167 18.77 -10.28 -12.22
C GLN A 167 19.37 -9.70 -13.51
N ALA A 168 19.56 -8.38 -13.59
CA ALA A 168 20.17 -7.74 -14.75
C ALA A 168 21.69 -7.97 -14.84
N ASP A 169 22.33 -8.24 -13.71
CA ASP A 169 23.77 -8.52 -13.61
C ASP A 169 24.13 -10.00 -13.88
N GLN A 170 23.14 -10.87 -14.15
CA GLN A 170 23.29 -12.29 -14.48
C GLN A 170 23.26 -12.55 -15.99
#